data_AF-A0AA42TW04-F1
#
_entry.id   AF-A0AA42TW04-F1
#
_cell.length_a   1.000
_cell.length_b   1.000
_cell.length_c   1.000
_cell.angle_alpha   90.00
_cell.angle_beta   90.00
_cell.angle_gamma   90.00
#
_symmetry.space_group_name_H-M   'P 1'
#
loop_
_entity.id
_entity.type
_entity.pdbx_description
1 polymer ?
#
loop_
_entity_poly.entity_id
_entity_poly.type
_entity_poly.pdbx_seq_one_letter_code
_entity_poly.pdbx_strand_id
1 'polypeptide(L)'
;MSKESALLSEWTHQGLCNDLESHLRGNTDRMVFQNITMGQYHGGRPDVFTVMKSFANFRADTYEIKVSRSDFLSDVTSGKWRKYLDHSHAVWFAVPEGMIKPSELPDGTGLTVRNAKGWRSVRKPKPQAMDTLPRDAWLRLVMDLHPIGFNGEPKAPRAAPSAYKLEKIARKRMGEELAALIAKPEEYRERVERARLMADGELARLTARKEEMMVEVNAKNAELIEILGLPPGATTYAISSAIRHLRDVIDMRELQDAKDNLDRLMKKILERMPEKAAAQKS
;
A
#
# COMPACT_ATOMS: atom_id res chain seq x y z
N MET A 1 27.20 -4.60 -39.12
CA MET A 1 27.34 -4.02 -37.77
C MET A 1 27.42 -5.18 -36.79
N SER A 2 28.53 -5.34 -36.05
CA SER A 2 28.69 -6.49 -35.14
C SER A 2 27.71 -6.39 -33.97
N LYS A 3 27.33 -7.52 -33.35
CA LYS A 3 26.48 -7.52 -32.14
C LYS A 3 27.08 -6.69 -30.99
N GLU A 4 28.39 -6.46 -30.98
CA GLU A 4 29.07 -5.57 -30.03
C GLU A 4 28.73 -4.09 -30.24
N SER A 5 28.49 -3.65 -31.48
CA SER A 5 28.15 -2.24 -31.74
C SER A 5 26.70 -1.89 -31.35
N ALA A 6 25.84 -2.89 -31.15
CA ALA A 6 24.45 -2.69 -30.74
C ALA A 6 24.29 -2.39 -29.24
N LEU A 7 25.26 -2.76 -28.40
CA LEU A 7 25.25 -2.48 -26.94
C LEU A 7 25.66 -1.04 -26.60
N LEU A 8 26.19 -0.29 -27.55
CA LEU A 8 26.64 1.10 -27.37
C LEU A 8 25.48 2.10 -27.28
N SER A 9 24.27 1.76 -27.75
CA SER A 9 23.17 2.74 -27.93
C SER A 9 22.01 2.64 -26.94
N GLU A 10 22.03 1.75 -25.95
CA GLU A 10 20.87 1.52 -25.06
C GLU A 10 20.99 2.12 -23.65
N TRP A 11 22.19 2.55 -23.24
CA TRP A 11 22.38 3.06 -21.89
C TRP A 11 21.89 4.50 -21.76
N THR A 12 20.84 4.69 -20.96
CA THR A 12 20.54 6.01 -20.39
C THR A 12 21.57 6.34 -19.31
N HIS A 13 21.84 7.63 -19.11
CA HIS A 13 22.76 8.11 -18.06
C HIS A 13 22.42 7.51 -16.70
N GLN A 14 21.16 7.68 -16.28
CA GLN A 14 20.69 7.16 -15.00
C GLN A 14 20.71 5.63 -14.93
N GLY A 15 20.43 4.94 -16.04
CA GLY A 15 20.54 3.48 -16.12
C GLY A 15 21.96 3.00 -15.85
N LEU A 16 22.96 3.66 -16.43
CA LEU A 16 24.36 3.32 -16.24
C LEU A 16 24.86 3.69 -14.83
N CYS A 17 24.39 4.81 -14.25
CA CYS A 17 24.63 5.15 -12.84
C CYS A 17 24.14 4.03 -11.90
N ASN A 18 22.90 3.56 -12.09
CA ASN A 18 22.27 2.55 -11.24
C ASN A 18 22.97 1.18 -11.35
N ASP A 19 23.39 0.80 -12.56
CA ASP A 19 24.14 -0.43 -12.79
C ASP A 19 25.55 -0.35 -12.15
N LEU A 20 26.24 0.79 -12.27
CA LEU A 20 27.53 1.02 -11.59
C LEU A 20 27.39 0.98 -10.07
N GLU A 21 26.39 1.66 -9.51
CA GLU A 21 26.14 1.63 -8.06
C GLU A 21 25.94 0.20 -7.57
N SER A 22 25.09 -0.57 -8.27
CA SER A 22 24.82 -1.97 -7.93
C SER A 22 26.08 -2.81 -7.96
N HIS A 23 26.93 -2.63 -8.98
CA HIS A 23 28.21 -3.30 -9.09
C HIS A 23 29.16 -2.94 -7.95
N LEU A 24 29.33 -1.65 -7.65
CA LEU A 24 30.25 -1.17 -6.61
C LEU A 24 29.79 -1.63 -5.22
N ARG A 25 28.49 -1.57 -4.92
CA ARG A 25 27.96 -2.06 -3.64
C ARG A 25 28.04 -3.58 -3.49
N GLY A 26 27.85 -4.33 -4.59
CA GLY A 26 27.81 -5.79 -4.56
C GLY A 26 29.20 -6.43 -4.49
N ASN A 27 30.21 -5.79 -5.07
CA ASN A 27 31.54 -6.40 -5.26
C ASN A 27 32.67 -5.69 -4.51
N THR A 28 32.39 -4.56 -3.85
CA THR A 28 33.41 -3.80 -3.11
C THR A 28 32.86 -3.33 -1.77
N ASP A 29 33.74 -3.15 -0.77
CA ASP A 29 33.31 -2.59 0.52
C ASP A 29 33.35 -1.07 0.51
N ARG A 30 32.41 -0.48 -0.23
CA ARG A 30 32.27 0.98 -0.40
C ARG A 30 30.88 1.46 0.01
N MET A 31 30.84 2.63 0.63
CA MET A 31 29.67 3.49 0.59
C MET A 31 29.61 4.15 -0.78
N VAL A 32 28.42 4.15 -1.38
CA VAL A 32 28.17 4.72 -2.71
C VAL A 32 27.06 5.76 -2.58
N PHE A 33 27.21 6.87 -3.29
CA PHE A 33 26.29 7.99 -3.30
C PHE A 33 26.09 8.39 -4.75
N GLN A 34 24.84 8.63 -5.16
CA GLN A 34 24.57 9.17 -6.49
C GLN A 34 24.21 10.63 -6.36
N ASN A 35 24.59 11.43 -7.37
CA ASN A 35 24.01 12.75 -7.59
C ASN A 35 24.10 13.70 -6.39
N ILE A 36 25.16 13.57 -5.60
CA ILE A 36 25.35 14.33 -4.36
C ILE A 36 26.21 15.56 -4.65
N THR A 37 25.70 16.75 -4.33
CA THR A 37 26.55 17.95 -4.30
C THR A 37 27.57 17.79 -3.19
N MET A 38 28.86 17.87 -3.50
CA MET A 38 29.96 17.78 -2.53
C MET A 38 30.38 19.17 -2.09
N GLY A 39 30.66 19.36 -0.78
CA GLY A 39 31.04 20.65 -0.20
C GLY A 39 29.86 21.57 0.16
N GLN A 40 30.14 22.86 0.37
CA GLN A 40 29.12 23.90 0.61
C GLN A 40 28.19 24.11 -0.61
N TYR A 41 27.10 24.86 -0.42
CA TYR A 41 26.13 25.18 -1.49
C TYR A 41 26.85 25.58 -2.80
N HIS A 42 26.47 24.98 -3.94
CA HIS A 42 27.09 25.12 -5.28
C HIS A 42 28.42 24.38 -5.54
N GLY A 43 28.78 23.41 -4.70
CA GLY A 43 29.86 22.48 -4.98
C GLY A 43 29.63 21.55 -6.19
N GLY A 44 30.66 20.82 -6.59
CA GLY A 44 30.55 19.85 -7.69
C GLY A 44 29.57 18.73 -7.36
N ARG A 45 28.74 18.31 -8.32
CA ARG A 45 27.78 17.21 -8.16
C ARG A 45 28.23 16.02 -9.02
N PRO A 46 29.15 15.18 -8.53
CA PRO A 46 29.52 13.96 -9.23
C PRO A 46 28.30 13.05 -9.45
N ASP A 47 28.31 12.32 -10.56
CA ASP A 47 27.27 11.33 -10.87
C ASP A 47 27.24 10.22 -9.81
N VAL A 48 28.41 9.64 -9.52
CA VAL A 48 28.59 8.64 -8.48
C VAL A 48 29.83 8.96 -7.65
N PHE A 49 29.67 9.05 -6.34
CA PHE A 49 30.74 9.25 -5.37
C PHE A 49 30.86 8.04 -4.46
N THR A 50 32.08 7.65 -4.11
CA THR A 50 32.32 6.50 -3.22
C THR A 50 33.30 6.82 -2.11
N VAL A 51 33.11 6.14 -0.97
CA VAL A 51 34.07 6.11 0.14
C VAL A 51 34.26 4.67 0.57
N MET A 52 35.50 4.19 0.66
CA MET A 52 35.81 2.86 1.20
C MET A 52 35.41 2.77 2.67
N LYS A 53 34.84 1.64 3.08
CA LYS A 53 34.54 1.36 4.50
C LYS A 53 35.79 0.81 5.18
N SER A 54 36.81 1.65 5.31
CA SER A 54 38.08 1.28 5.91
C SER A 54 38.55 2.35 6.87
N PHE A 55 38.97 1.91 8.06
CA PHE A 55 39.61 2.77 9.05
C PHE A 55 41.10 2.97 8.79
N ALA A 56 41.74 2.03 8.07
CA ALA A 56 43.19 2.05 7.83
C ALA A 56 43.57 2.65 6.46
N ASN A 57 42.69 2.52 5.48
CA ASN A 57 42.93 2.97 4.11
C ASN A 57 41.77 3.85 3.66
N PHE A 58 41.78 5.11 4.10
CA PHE A 58 40.81 6.08 3.63
C PHE A 58 40.95 6.26 2.12
N ARG A 59 39.84 6.07 1.40
CA ARG A 59 39.78 6.28 -0.03
C ARG A 59 38.40 6.72 -0.45
N ALA A 60 38.37 7.76 -1.24
CA ALA A 60 37.17 8.32 -1.83
C ALA A 60 37.41 8.56 -3.32
N ASP A 61 36.52 8.06 -4.18
CA ASP A 61 36.66 8.18 -5.63
C ASP A 61 35.36 8.72 -6.23
N THR A 62 35.48 9.60 -7.22
CA THR A 62 34.37 10.05 -8.08
C THR A 62 34.35 9.23 -9.36
N TYR A 63 33.15 8.89 -9.83
CA TYR A 63 32.90 8.31 -11.14
C TYR A 63 31.95 9.24 -11.90
N GLU A 64 32.44 9.78 -13.02
CA GLU A 64 31.65 10.55 -13.98
C GLU A 64 31.14 9.60 -15.06
N ILE A 65 29.82 9.53 -15.23
CA ILE A 65 29.19 8.64 -16.19
C ILE A 65 29.12 9.35 -17.54
N LYS A 66 29.51 8.66 -18.62
CA LYS A 66 29.31 9.16 -19.99
C LYS A 66 28.68 8.10 -20.87
N VAL A 67 27.55 8.46 -21.49
CA VAL A 67 26.80 7.60 -22.43
C VAL A 67 26.94 8.07 -23.88
N SER A 68 27.68 9.15 -24.13
CA SER A 68 27.99 9.61 -25.48
C SER A 68 29.40 10.20 -25.57
N ARG A 69 29.99 10.16 -26.76
CA ARG A 69 31.31 10.75 -27.02
C ARG A 69 31.30 12.27 -26.89
N SER A 70 30.23 12.94 -27.32
CA SER A 70 30.12 14.39 -27.24
C SER A 70 30.12 14.89 -25.79
N ASP A 71 29.37 14.21 -24.92
CA ASP A 71 29.33 14.51 -23.48
C ASP A 71 30.72 14.33 -22.83
N PHE A 72 31.42 13.23 -23.15
CA PHE A 72 32.80 13.03 -22.69
C PHE A 72 33.75 14.15 -23.14
N LEU A 73 33.74 14.48 -24.43
CA LEU A 73 34.62 15.51 -24.98
C LEU A 73 34.33 16.89 -24.38
N SER A 74 33.05 17.21 -24.12
CA SER A 74 32.64 18.46 -23.48
C SER A 74 33.23 18.59 -22.08
N ASP A 75 33.16 17.53 -21.28
CA ASP A 75 33.72 17.50 -19.92
C ASP A 75 35.25 17.60 -19.91
N VAL A 76 35.91 16.88 -20.80
CA VAL A 76 37.37 16.94 -20.92
C VAL A 76 37.82 18.34 -21.34
N THR A 77 37.15 18.94 -22.33
CA THR A 77 37.49 20.27 -22.86
C THR A 77 37.26 21.35 -21.81
N SER A 78 36.13 21.30 -21.11
CA SER A 78 35.81 22.27 -20.06
C SER A 78 36.65 22.09 -18.79
N GLY A 79 37.22 20.90 -18.58
CA GLY A 79 38.01 20.59 -17.39
C GLY A 79 37.22 20.54 -16.09
N LYS A 80 35.88 20.55 -16.15
CA LYS A 80 34.98 20.57 -14.97
C LYS A 80 35.24 19.42 -14.01
N TRP A 81 35.59 18.26 -14.55
CA TRP A 81 35.90 17.04 -13.78
C TRP A 81 37.01 17.27 -12.74
N ARG A 82 37.92 18.22 -12.95
CA ARG A 82 39.02 18.51 -12.02
C ARG A 82 38.51 18.97 -10.65
N LYS A 83 37.37 19.69 -10.60
CA LYS A 83 36.77 20.15 -9.35
C LYS A 83 36.40 19.01 -8.41
N TYR A 84 36.14 17.82 -8.94
CA TYR A 84 35.84 16.65 -8.11
C TYR A 84 37.05 16.15 -7.31
N LEU A 85 38.27 16.51 -7.71
CA LEU A 85 39.47 16.20 -6.96
C LEU A 85 39.50 16.93 -5.60
N ASP A 86 38.82 18.05 -5.42
CA ASP A 86 38.73 18.71 -4.10
C ASP A 86 38.16 17.80 -3.00
N HIS A 87 37.45 16.74 -3.39
CA HIS A 87 36.82 15.77 -2.49
C HIS A 87 37.11 14.31 -2.85
N SER A 88 38.01 14.02 -3.78
CA SER A 88 38.27 12.67 -4.28
C SER A 88 39.76 12.40 -4.44
N HIS A 89 40.19 11.18 -4.13
CA HIS A 89 41.53 10.72 -4.48
C HIS A 89 41.69 10.61 -5.99
N ALA A 90 40.64 10.15 -6.68
CA ALA A 90 40.66 10.00 -8.12
C ALA A 90 39.30 10.26 -8.74
N VAL A 91 39.33 10.66 -10.02
CA VAL A 91 38.18 10.71 -10.91
C VAL A 91 38.30 9.58 -11.92
N TRP A 92 37.21 8.83 -12.05
CA TRP A 92 37.02 7.79 -13.05
C TRP A 92 36.00 8.25 -14.07
N PHE A 93 36.24 7.99 -15.35
CA PHE A 93 35.19 7.96 -16.36
C PHE A 93 34.63 6.55 -16.45
N ALA A 94 33.31 6.43 -16.40
CA ALA A 94 32.58 5.18 -16.45
C ALA A 94 31.64 5.18 -17.65
N VAL A 95 31.91 4.29 -18.60
CA VAL A 95 31.27 4.33 -19.94
C VAL A 95 30.93 2.95 -20.47
N PRO A 96 30.02 2.81 -21.46
CA PRO A 96 29.89 1.58 -22.22
C PRO A 96 31.19 1.19 -22.93
N GLU A 97 31.47 -0.11 -23.02
CA GLU A 97 32.67 -0.61 -23.69
C GLU A 97 32.75 -0.17 -25.15
N GLY A 98 33.97 0.19 -25.59
CA GLY A 98 34.23 0.67 -26.94
C GLY A 98 33.98 2.17 -27.16
N MET A 99 33.39 2.89 -26.20
CA MET A 99 33.09 4.32 -26.36
C MET A 99 34.33 5.23 -26.34
N ILE A 100 35.28 4.95 -25.44
CA ILE A 100 36.47 5.77 -25.19
C ILE A 100 37.70 4.88 -25.14
N LYS A 101 38.79 5.31 -25.78
CA LYS A 101 40.10 4.67 -25.70
C LYS A 101 40.91 5.22 -24.51
N PRO A 102 41.72 4.40 -23.83
CA PRO A 102 42.56 4.85 -22.70
C PRO A 102 43.45 6.06 -22.98
N SER A 103 43.89 6.24 -24.23
CA SER A 103 44.73 7.35 -24.69
C SER A 103 43.99 8.68 -24.81
N GLU A 104 42.66 8.66 -24.84
CA GLU A 104 41.82 9.88 -24.90
C GLU A 104 41.55 10.46 -23.51
N LEU A 105 41.86 9.72 -22.44
CA LEU A 105 41.60 10.15 -21.07
C LEU A 105 42.62 11.19 -20.59
N PRO A 106 42.16 12.27 -19.91
CA PRO A 106 43.04 13.20 -19.24
C PRO A 106 44.00 12.52 -18.27
N ASP A 107 45.18 13.11 -18.10
CA ASP A 107 46.18 12.58 -17.18
C ASP A 107 45.66 12.50 -15.74
N GLY A 108 46.03 11.39 -15.07
CA GLY A 108 45.61 11.08 -13.72
C GLY A 108 44.22 10.46 -13.59
N THR A 109 43.38 10.50 -14.62
CA THR A 109 42.02 9.93 -14.57
C THR A 109 41.99 8.43 -14.85
N GLY A 110 40.97 7.76 -14.32
CA GLY A 110 40.72 6.33 -14.51
C GLY A 110 39.66 6.07 -15.57
N LEU A 111 39.68 4.87 -16.16
CA LEU A 111 38.64 4.39 -17.07
C LEU A 111 38.12 3.05 -16.57
N THR A 112 36.80 2.98 -16.37
CA THR A 112 36.08 1.73 -16.18
C THR A 112 35.00 1.61 -17.26
N VAL A 113 34.82 0.41 -17.80
CA VAL A 113 33.88 0.16 -18.90
C VAL A 113 32.87 -0.92 -18.54
N ARG A 114 31.64 -0.76 -19.04
CA ARG A 114 30.53 -1.70 -18.87
C ARG A 114 30.27 -2.50 -20.14
N ASN A 115 30.24 -3.85 -20.03
CA ASN A 115 30.24 -4.73 -21.21
C ASN A 115 29.42 -6.03 -21.18
N ALA A 116 28.10 -6.12 -21.14
CA ALA A 116 27.40 -7.43 -21.03
C ALA A 116 27.79 -8.29 -19.79
N LYS A 117 29.01 -8.86 -19.70
CA LYS A 117 29.60 -9.58 -18.55
C LYS A 117 29.71 -8.75 -17.27
N GLY A 118 29.99 -7.46 -17.35
CA GLY A 118 30.02 -6.60 -16.15
C GLY A 118 30.84 -5.33 -16.31
N TRP A 119 31.31 -4.78 -15.20
CA TRP A 119 32.26 -3.66 -15.18
C TRP A 119 33.69 -4.16 -15.14
N ARG A 120 34.58 -3.53 -15.90
CA ARG A 120 36.03 -3.76 -15.84
C ARG A 120 36.81 -2.46 -15.86
N SER A 121 37.85 -2.37 -15.04
CA SER A 121 38.81 -1.27 -15.12
C SER A 121 39.75 -1.47 -16.31
N VAL A 122 39.85 -0.45 -17.17
CA VAL A 122 40.72 -0.46 -18.36
C VAL A 122 41.99 0.35 -18.11
N ARG A 123 41.89 1.46 -17.38
CA ARG A 123 43.01 2.31 -16.97
C ARG A 123 42.81 2.70 -15.51
N LYS A 124 43.81 2.45 -14.66
CA LYS A 124 43.77 2.92 -13.26
C LYS A 124 44.11 4.42 -13.22
N PRO A 125 43.43 5.21 -12.36
CA PRO A 125 43.80 6.60 -12.12
C PRO A 125 45.12 6.68 -11.35
N LYS A 126 45.71 7.87 -11.33
CA LYS A 126 46.77 8.23 -10.39
C LYS A 126 46.11 8.96 -9.21
N PRO A 127 45.90 8.30 -8.06
CA PRO A 127 45.23 8.94 -6.93
C PRO A 127 46.12 10.03 -6.34
N GLN A 128 45.53 11.16 -5.97
CA GLN A 128 46.21 12.16 -5.15
C GLN A 128 46.22 11.75 -3.68
N ALA A 129 47.16 12.31 -2.93
CA ALA A 129 47.23 12.13 -1.48
C ALA A 129 46.12 12.93 -0.80
N MET A 130 45.33 12.27 0.05
CA MET A 130 44.30 12.90 0.86
C MET A 130 44.06 12.01 2.09
N ASP A 131 44.19 12.58 3.28
CA ASP A 131 44.03 11.81 4.52
C ASP A 131 42.56 11.71 4.98
N THR A 132 41.73 12.69 4.60
CA THR A 132 40.30 12.74 4.93
C THR A 132 39.54 13.69 4.01
N LEU A 133 38.21 13.60 3.97
CA LEU A 133 37.39 14.64 3.33
C LEU A 133 37.32 15.92 4.19
N PRO A 134 37.16 17.09 3.57
CA PRO A 134 36.74 18.30 4.26
C PRO A 134 35.46 18.09 5.10
N ARG A 135 35.32 18.84 6.20
CA ARG A 135 34.20 18.69 7.15
C ARG A 135 32.83 18.83 6.49
N ASP A 136 32.68 19.79 5.59
CA ASP A 136 31.44 20.05 4.85
C ASP A 136 31.07 18.89 3.92
N ALA A 137 32.05 18.28 3.25
CA ALA A 137 31.85 17.05 2.48
C ALA A 137 31.37 15.90 3.38
N TRP A 138 31.99 15.68 4.55
CA TRP A 138 31.53 14.67 5.50
C TRP A 138 30.09 14.90 5.96
N LEU A 139 29.76 16.13 6.39
CA LEU A 139 28.41 16.47 6.81
C LEU A 139 27.39 16.21 5.70
N ARG A 140 27.75 16.54 4.45
CA ARG A 140 26.89 16.32 3.31
C ARG A 140 26.64 14.84 3.04
N LEU A 141 27.65 13.98 3.17
CA LEU A 141 27.49 12.53 3.06
C LEU A 141 26.58 12.00 4.18
N VAL A 142 26.76 12.44 5.43
CA VAL A 142 25.94 12.01 6.57
C VAL A 142 24.49 12.47 6.41
N MET A 143 24.25 13.71 5.98
CA MET A 143 22.92 14.21 5.63
C MET A 143 22.30 13.42 4.47
N ASP A 144 23.12 12.91 3.54
CA ASP A 144 22.57 12.07 2.48
C ASP A 144 22.20 10.66 2.95
N LEU A 145 22.95 10.10 3.90
CA LEU A 145 22.59 8.85 4.56
C LEU A 145 21.42 9.00 5.51
N HIS A 146 21.10 10.22 5.93
CA HIS A 146 19.97 10.47 6.80
C HIS A 146 18.66 10.02 6.12
N PRO A 147 17.83 9.21 6.82
CA PRO A 147 16.63 8.62 6.23
C PRO A 147 15.56 9.66 5.92
N ILE A 148 15.76 10.91 6.36
CA ILE A 148 14.88 12.04 6.13
C ILE A 148 15.61 13.02 5.20
N GLY A 149 14.98 13.39 4.10
CA GLY A 149 15.43 14.41 3.16
C GLY A 149 15.41 15.80 3.76
N PHE A 150 15.99 16.77 3.05
CA PHE A 150 16.06 18.17 3.50
C PHE A 150 14.69 18.81 3.72
N ASN A 151 13.66 18.31 3.06
CA ASN A 151 12.26 18.73 3.20
C ASN A 151 11.53 18.08 4.39
N GLY A 152 12.18 17.27 5.20
CA GLY A 152 11.54 16.57 6.32
C GLY A 152 10.82 15.27 5.93
N GLU A 153 10.82 14.90 4.66
CA GLU A 153 10.19 13.67 4.17
C GLU A 153 11.14 12.47 4.22
N PRO A 154 10.68 11.26 4.54
CA PRO A 154 11.50 10.06 4.43
C PRO A 154 12.03 9.89 3.00
N LYS A 155 13.33 9.66 2.85
CA LYS A 155 13.91 9.28 1.56
C LYS A 155 13.36 7.93 1.17
N ALA A 156 12.68 7.86 0.03
CA ALA A 156 12.26 6.60 -0.56
C ALA A 156 13.49 5.65 -0.65
N PRO A 157 13.37 4.37 -0.27
CA PRO A 157 14.47 3.43 -0.43
C PRO A 157 14.92 3.42 -1.89
N ARG A 158 16.24 3.61 -2.12
CA ARG A 158 16.84 3.83 -3.46
C ARG A 158 16.56 2.71 -4.47
N ALA A 159 16.11 1.55 -4.00
CA ALA A 159 15.34 0.59 -4.78
C ALA A 159 14.37 -0.11 -3.82
N ALA A 160 13.10 -0.26 -4.20
CA ALA A 160 12.25 -1.23 -3.54
C ALA A 160 12.99 -2.58 -3.57
N PRO A 161 13.17 -3.27 -2.43
CA PRO A 161 13.86 -4.56 -2.44
C PRO A 161 13.14 -5.47 -3.43
N SER A 162 13.90 -6.22 -4.24
CA SER A 162 13.28 -7.13 -5.21
C SER A 162 12.26 -8.03 -4.52
N ALA A 163 11.19 -8.42 -5.22
CA ALA A 163 10.15 -9.29 -4.67
C ALA A 163 10.73 -10.53 -3.95
N TYR A 164 11.81 -11.10 -4.51
CA TYR A 164 12.59 -12.18 -3.91
C TYR A 164 13.22 -11.82 -2.54
N LYS A 165 13.82 -10.63 -2.41
CA LYS A 165 14.37 -10.16 -1.12
C LYS A 165 13.27 -9.90 -0.11
N LEU A 166 12.14 -9.32 -0.53
CA LEU A 166 10.98 -9.09 0.34
C LEU A 166 10.37 -10.42 0.83
N GLU A 167 10.18 -11.39 -0.06
CA GLU A 167 9.71 -12.75 0.26
C GLU A 167 10.62 -13.41 1.31
N LYS A 168 11.95 -13.36 1.10
CA LYS A 168 12.92 -13.96 2.03
C LYS A 168 12.92 -13.28 3.41
N ILE A 169 12.74 -11.96 3.46
CA ILE A 169 12.62 -11.20 4.72
C ILE A 169 11.31 -11.55 5.43
N ALA A 170 10.20 -11.57 4.71
CA ALA A 170 8.89 -11.92 5.24
C ALA A 170 8.86 -13.35 5.78
N ARG A 171 9.40 -14.33 5.03
CA ARG A 171 9.54 -15.72 5.47
C ARG A 171 10.29 -15.82 6.81
N LYS A 172 11.41 -15.10 6.93
CA LYS A 172 12.26 -15.15 8.12
C LYS A 172 11.64 -14.47 9.35
N ARG A 173 10.92 -13.36 9.17
CA ARG A 173 10.42 -12.54 10.29
C ARG A 173 8.96 -12.79 10.63
N MET A 174 8.15 -13.16 9.65
CA MET A 174 6.69 -13.12 9.70
C MET A 174 6.05 -14.43 9.22
N GLY A 175 6.86 -15.42 8.81
CA GLY A 175 6.41 -16.75 8.44
C GLY A 175 5.99 -16.90 6.99
N GLU A 176 5.56 -18.13 6.64
CA GLU A 176 5.38 -18.56 5.25
C GLU A 176 4.15 -17.93 4.58
N GLU A 177 3.11 -17.66 5.36
CA GLU A 177 1.85 -17.10 4.86
C GLU A 177 2.04 -15.70 4.27
N LEU A 178 2.75 -14.82 4.99
CA LEU A 178 3.03 -13.47 4.52
C LEU A 178 4.05 -13.45 3.36
N ALA A 179 4.98 -14.40 3.33
CA ALA A 179 5.92 -14.56 2.23
C ALA A 179 5.20 -14.94 0.92
N ALA A 180 4.24 -15.87 0.99
CA ALA A 180 3.44 -16.28 -0.16
C ALA A 180 2.59 -15.13 -0.74
N LEU A 181 2.04 -14.27 0.12
CA LEU A 181 1.33 -13.05 -0.24
C LEU A 181 2.20 -12.07 -1.05
N ILE A 182 3.45 -11.88 -0.62
CA ILE A 182 4.41 -10.99 -1.28
C ILE A 182 4.94 -11.57 -2.60
N ALA A 183 5.06 -12.90 -2.69
CA ALA A 183 5.57 -13.57 -3.89
C ALA A 183 4.59 -13.45 -5.08
N LYS A 184 3.28 -13.34 -4.82
CA LYS A 184 2.24 -13.35 -5.85
C LYS A 184 1.16 -12.28 -5.65
N PRO A 185 1.52 -10.99 -5.67
CA PRO A 185 0.61 -9.91 -5.30
C PRO A 185 -0.63 -9.83 -6.22
N GLU A 186 -0.49 -10.11 -7.52
CA GLU A 186 -1.60 -10.06 -8.46
C GLU A 186 -2.60 -11.21 -8.26
N GLU A 187 -2.13 -12.42 -7.98
CA GLU A 187 -3.00 -13.58 -7.71
C GLU A 187 -3.87 -13.35 -6.45
N TYR A 188 -3.29 -12.73 -5.42
CA TYR A 188 -4.02 -12.35 -4.21
C TYR A 188 -4.98 -11.18 -4.44
N ARG A 189 -4.59 -10.16 -5.22
CA ARG A 189 -5.50 -9.07 -5.61
C ARG A 189 -6.73 -9.60 -6.34
N GLU A 190 -6.54 -10.47 -7.32
CA GLU A 190 -7.66 -11.11 -8.02
C GLU A 190 -8.54 -11.93 -7.07
N ARG A 191 -7.94 -12.60 -6.08
CA ARG A 191 -8.70 -13.38 -5.09
C ARG A 191 -9.56 -12.50 -4.19
N VAL A 192 -9.02 -11.37 -3.73
CA VAL A 192 -9.75 -10.37 -2.94
C VAL A 192 -10.86 -9.74 -3.78
N GLU A 193 -10.57 -9.41 -5.03
CA GLU A 193 -11.55 -8.80 -5.92
C GLU A 193 -12.70 -9.75 -6.24
N ARG A 194 -12.40 -11.03 -6.51
CA ARG A 194 -13.43 -12.07 -6.65
C ARG A 194 -14.28 -12.23 -5.39
N ALA A 195 -13.65 -12.20 -4.21
CA ALA A 195 -14.37 -12.29 -2.94
C ALA A 195 -15.28 -11.08 -2.70
N ARG A 196 -14.84 -9.87 -3.04
CA ARG A 196 -15.65 -8.65 -3.00
C ARG A 196 -16.84 -8.74 -3.95
N LEU A 197 -16.60 -9.14 -5.20
CA LEU A 197 -17.66 -9.27 -6.20
C LEU A 197 -18.75 -10.25 -5.77
N MET A 198 -18.36 -11.38 -5.14
CA MET A 198 -19.31 -12.34 -4.57
C MET A 198 -20.09 -11.76 -3.39
N ALA A 199 -19.42 -11.05 -2.48
CA ALA A 199 -20.06 -10.42 -1.34
C ALA A 199 -21.06 -9.32 -1.77
N ASP A 200 -20.67 -8.48 -2.73
CA ASP A 200 -21.52 -7.43 -3.29
C ASP A 200 -22.74 -8.03 -4.02
N GLY A 201 -22.53 -9.12 -4.77
CA GLY A 201 -23.61 -9.86 -5.41
C GLY A 201 -24.60 -10.45 -4.41
N GLU A 202 -24.12 -11.00 -3.30
CA GLU A 202 -24.97 -11.53 -2.24
C GLU A 202 -25.72 -10.42 -1.50
N LEU A 203 -25.06 -9.30 -1.22
CA LEU A 203 -25.69 -8.12 -0.63
C LEU A 203 -26.80 -7.57 -1.51
N ALA A 204 -26.58 -7.49 -2.83
CA ALA A 204 -27.60 -7.05 -3.79
C ALA A 204 -28.81 -7.99 -3.79
N ARG A 205 -28.59 -9.32 -3.79
CA ARG A 205 -29.67 -10.31 -3.71
C ARG A 205 -30.49 -10.19 -2.42
N LEU A 206 -29.82 -10.07 -1.28
CA LEU A 206 -30.49 -9.93 0.02
C LEU A 206 -31.28 -8.61 0.09
N THR A 207 -30.74 -7.54 -0.49
CA THR A 207 -31.41 -6.24 -0.54
C THR A 207 -32.68 -6.30 -1.41
N ALA A 208 -32.59 -6.87 -2.61
CA ALA A 208 -33.75 -7.06 -3.49
C ALA A 208 -34.84 -7.91 -2.82
N ARG A 209 -34.46 -9.02 -2.18
CA ARG A 209 -35.40 -9.88 -1.44
C ARG A 209 -36.06 -9.14 -0.27
N LYS A 210 -35.32 -8.29 0.42
CA LYS A 210 -35.86 -7.44 1.51
C LYS A 210 -36.88 -6.44 0.95
N GLU A 211 -36.58 -5.79 -0.18
CA GLU A 211 -37.49 -4.83 -0.82
C GLU A 211 -38.78 -5.50 -1.27
N GLU A 212 -38.71 -6.66 -1.93
CA GLU A 212 -39.88 -7.47 -2.31
C GLU A 212 -40.75 -7.82 -1.10
N MET A 213 -40.14 -8.32 -0.02
CA MET A 213 -40.84 -8.66 1.21
C MET A 213 -41.47 -7.43 1.89
N MET A 214 -40.79 -6.28 1.84
CA MET A 214 -41.33 -5.03 2.38
C MET A 214 -42.55 -4.56 1.60
N VAL A 215 -42.59 -4.73 0.28
CA VAL A 215 -43.77 -4.43 -0.53
C VAL A 215 -44.95 -5.30 -0.10
N GLU A 216 -44.74 -6.61 0.06
CA GLU A 216 -45.78 -7.53 0.50
C GLU A 216 -46.30 -7.20 1.92
N VAL A 217 -45.38 -6.93 2.85
CA VAL A 217 -45.72 -6.55 4.24
C VAL A 217 -46.49 -5.22 4.28
N ASN A 218 -46.08 -4.23 3.49
CA ASN A 218 -46.76 -2.94 3.43
C ASN A 218 -48.17 -3.06 2.84
N ALA A 219 -48.36 -3.90 1.83
CA ALA A 219 -49.68 -4.16 1.25
C ALA A 219 -50.63 -4.80 2.30
N LYS A 220 -50.17 -5.82 3.02
CA LYS A 220 -50.95 -6.45 4.10
C LYS A 220 -51.24 -5.50 5.26
N ASN A 221 -50.28 -4.64 5.62
CA ASN A 221 -50.49 -3.62 6.65
C ASN A 221 -51.55 -2.60 6.21
N ALA A 222 -51.58 -2.19 4.94
CA ALA A 222 -52.59 -1.28 4.43
C ALA A 222 -54.00 -1.88 4.53
N GLU A 223 -54.16 -3.15 4.15
CA GLU A 223 -55.41 -3.90 4.31
C GLU A 223 -55.86 -3.96 5.78
N LEU A 224 -54.94 -4.27 6.70
CA LEU A 224 -55.24 -4.28 8.14
C LEU A 224 -55.62 -2.90 8.67
N ILE A 225 -54.96 -1.82 8.22
CA ILE A 225 -55.31 -0.45 8.62
C ILE A 225 -56.75 -0.13 8.23
N GLU A 226 -57.16 -0.51 7.02
CA GLU A 226 -58.53 -0.31 6.53
C GLU A 226 -59.54 -1.12 7.35
N ILE A 227 -59.31 -2.43 7.54
CA ILE A 227 -60.20 -3.31 8.31
C ILE A 227 -60.37 -2.83 9.75
N LEU A 228 -59.28 -2.34 10.36
CA LEU A 228 -59.27 -1.89 11.76
C LEU A 228 -59.73 -0.43 11.92
N GLY A 229 -60.02 0.28 10.82
CA GLY A 229 -60.43 1.69 10.85
C GLY A 229 -59.34 2.63 11.39
N LEU A 230 -58.07 2.29 11.21
CA LEU A 230 -56.93 3.09 11.66
C LEU A 230 -56.62 4.22 10.67
N PRO A 231 -55.99 5.32 11.14
CA PRO A 231 -55.58 6.39 10.23
C PRO A 231 -54.54 5.91 9.21
N PRO A 232 -54.55 6.45 7.96
CA PRO A 232 -53.54 6.14 6.96
C PRO A 232 -52.12 6.40 7.49
N GLY A 233 -51.22 5.43 7.28
CA GLY A 233 -49.84 5.51 7.79
C GLY A 233 -49.65 5.07 9.24
N ALA A 234 -50.65 4.45 9.88
CA ALA A 234 -50.50 3.86 11.19
C ALA A 234 -49.34 2.85 11.24
N THR A 235 -48.57 2.89 12.34
CA THR A 235 -47.40 2.03 12.50
C THR A 235 -47.79 0.56 12.77
N THR A 236 -46.90 -0.38 12.48
CA THR A 236 -47.10 -1.81 12.80
C THR A 236 -47.45 -2.06 14.27
N TYR A 237 -46.93 -1.22 15.17
CA TYR A 237 -47.27 -1.26 16.60
C TYR A 237 -48.73 -0.88 16.85
N ALA A 238 -49.23 0.18 16.20
CA ALA A 238 -50.63 0.60 16.32
C ALA A 238 -51.58 -0.47 15.78
N ILE A 239 -51.25 -1.10 14.64
CA ILE A 239 -51.99 -2.24 14.08
C ILE A 239 -52.02 -3.40 15.09
N SER A 240 -50.86 -3.78 15.63
CA SER A 240 -50.75 -4.88 16.60
C SER A 240 -51.51 -4.60 17.90
N SER A 241 -51.50 -3.35 18.37
CA SER A 241 -52.23 -2.91 19.55
C SER A 241 -53.75 -2.94 19.32
N ALA A 242 -54.21 -2.51 18.13
CA ALA A 242 -55.63 -2.54 17.77
C ALA A 242 -56.15 -3.98 17.66
N ILE A 243 -55.38 -4.90 17.05
CA ILE A 243 -55.71 -6.33 16.99
C ILE A 243 -55.82 -6.93 18.40
N ARG A 244 -54.88 -6.59 19.30
CA ARG A 244 -54.91 -7.06 20.69
C ARG A 244 -56.15 -6.56 21.42
N HIS A 245 -56.48 -5.27 21.29
CA HIS A 245 -57.66 -4.70 21.90
C HIS A 245 -58.96 -5.33 21.39
N LEU A 246 -59.07 -5.58 20.08
CA LEU A 246 -60.22 -6.30 19.52
C LEU A 246 -60.36 -7.71 20.09
N ARG A 247 -59.25 -8.44 20.25
CA ARG A 247 -59.26 -9.76 20.89
C ARG A 247 -59.80 -9.68 22.32
N ASP A 248 -59.29 -8.74 23.13
CA ASP A 248 -59.71 -8.56 24.52
C ASP A 248 -61.21 -8.21 24.61
N VAL A 249 -61.73 -7.39 23.68
CA VAL A 249 -63.16 -7.02 23.63
C VAL A 249 -64.05 -8.19 23.22
N ILE A 250 -63.61 -9.03 22.27
CA ILE A 250 -64.34 -10.23 21.86
C ILE A 250 -64.39 -11.21 23.04
N ASP A 251 -63.27 -11.47 23.70
CA ASP A 251 -63.19 -12.36 24.87
C ASP A 251 -64.12 -11.86 26.01
N MET A 252 -64.19 -10.55 26.24
CA MET A 252 -65.10 -9.94 27.22
C MET A 252 -66.58 -10.08 26.84
N ARG A 253 -66.93 -10.01 25.54
CA ARG A 253 -68.31 -10.25 25.07
C ARG A 253 -68.70 -11.71 25.24
N GLU A 254 -67.84 -12.65 24.89
CA GLU A 254 -68.10 -14.08 25.08
C GLU A 254 -68.30 -14.43 26.56
N LEU A 255 -67.53 -13.81 27.46
CA LEU A 255 -67.70 -13.94 28.90
C LEU A 255 -69.05 -13.38 29.38
N GLN A 256 -69.48 -12.24 28.84
CA GLN A 256 -70.75 -11.61 29.17
C GLN A 256 -71.94 -12.44 28.66
N ASP A 257 -71.86 -12.98 27.45
CA ASP A 257 -72.88 -13.87 26.89
C ASP A 257 -73.02 -15.17 27.71
N ALA A 258 -71.90 -15.72 28.19
CA ALA A 258 -71.90 -16.87 29.09
C ALA A 258 -72.57 -16.56 30.44
N LYS A 259 -72.35 -15.35 30.98
CA LYS A 259 -72.99 -14.87 32.22
C LYS A 259 -74.48 -14.66 32.02
N ASP A 260 -74.90 -14.00 30.95
CA ASP A 260 -76.30 -13.77 30.63
C ASP A 260 -77.06 -15.09 30.40
N ASN A 261 -76.38 -16.10 29.82
CA ASN A 261 -76.93 -17.44 29.66
C ASN A 261 -77.08 -18.16 31.01
N LEU A 262 -76.09 -18.02 31.92
CA LEU A 262 -76.18 -18.51 33.30
C LEU A 262 -77.35 -17.86 34.04
N ASP A 263 -77.51 -16.54 33.92
CA ASP A 263 -78.60 -15.79 34.57
C ASP A 263 -79.98 -16.20 34.01
N ARG A 264 -80.10 -16.45 32.70
CA ARG A 264 -81.32 -17.02 32.10
C ARG A 264 -81.62 -18.43 32.58
N LEU A 265 -80.60 -19.28 32.74
CA LEU A 265 -80.76 -20.63 33.28
C LEU A 265 -81.18 -20.57 34.75
N MET A 266 -80.56 -19.72 35.56
CA MET A 266 -80.96 -19.48 36.96
C MET A 266 -82.40 -19.00 37.05
N LYS A 267 -82.82 -18.06 36.20
CA LYS A 267 -84.21 -17.57 36.16
C LYS A 267 -85.20 -18.68 35.77
N LYS A 268 -84.89 -19.51 34.77
CA LYS A 268 -85.71 -20.67 34.40
C LYS A 268 -85.77 -21.74 35.50
N ILE A 269 -84.70 -21.91 36.27
CA ILE A 269 -84.68 -22.81 37.44
C ILE A 269 -85.58 -22.24 38.53
N LEU A 270 -85.46 -20.95 38.85
CA LEU A 270 -86.30 -20.26 39.84
C LEU A 270 -87.79 -20.26 39.44
N GLU A 271 -88.12 -20.06 38.16
CA GLU A 271 -89.50 -20.12 37.65
C GLU A 271 -90.10 -21.53 37.64
N ARG A 272 -89.26 -22.58 37.70
CA ARG A 272 -89.68 -23.98 37.81
C ARG A 272 -89.67 -24.52 39.24
N MET A 273 -89.27 -23.72 40.22
CA MET A 273 -89.41 -24.10 41.62
C MET A 273 -90.89 -24.01 42.01
N PRO A 274 -91.55 -25.13 42.39
CA PRO A 274 -92.92 -25.07 42.86
C PRO A 274 -92.97 -24.30 44.17
N GLU A 275 -93.83 -23.28 44.27
CA GLU A 275 -94.23 -22.70 45.55
C GLU A 275 -94.86 -23.81 46.40
N LYS A 276 -94.10 -24.41 47.32
CA LYS A 276 -94.66 -25.03 48.52
C LYS A 276 -93.60 -25.31 49.60
N ALA A 277 -93.97 -24.81 50.79
CA ALA A 277 -93.54 -25.17 52.14
C ALA A 277 -92.17 -24.62 52.59
N ALA A 278 -92.02 -23.99 53.76
CA ALA A 278 -92.75 -24.19 55.00
C ALA A 278 -92.69 -22.93 55.89
N ALA A 279 -93.84 -22.41 56.32
CA ALA A 279 -94.21 -22.43 57.74
C ALA A 279 -93.61 -23.62 58.52
N GLN A 280 -92.68 -23.37 59.45
CA GLN A 280 -92.54 -24.17 60.67
C GLN A 280 -91.67 -23.50 61.75
N LYS A 281 -92.33 -23.14 62.86
CA LYS A 281 -91.91 -23.19 64.29
C LYS A 281 -90.75 -22.25 64.68
N SER A 282 -90.87 -21.35 65.66
CA SER A 282 -91.62 -21.34 66.92
C SER A 282 -92.04 -19.92 67.31
#